data_AF-E3NQA6-F1
#
_entry.id   AF-E3NQA6-F1
#
_cell.length_a   1.000
_cell.length_b   1.000
_cell.length_c   1.000
_cell.angle_alpha   90.00
_cell.angle_beta   90.00
_cell.angle_gamma   90.00
#
_symmetry.space_group_name_H-M   'P 1'
#
loop_
_entity.id
_entity.type
_entity.pdbx_description
1 polymer ?
#
loop_
_entity_poly.entity_id
_entity_poly.type
_entity_poly.pdbx_seq_one_letter_code
_entity_poly.pdbx_strand_id
1 'polypeptide(L)'
;MLSSFKSHLFSQGNTKDLSIESSAVVIVPRTTVAPGVTNKVSVIPFRPLHFTAPPKNGPPGVSSNEIASKSLLECCKRKNLPAGCQQLCRYDITQAEIRAAMDRGQCGIFNVAPFLECASQGKDNSECCRHRGIVQKTGLQCEQFCRPTQGLSALGVQHIVCGNAVGDMLHCHHSGVRI
;
A
#
# COMPACT_ATOMS: atom_id res chain seq x y z
N MET A 1 -51.92 4.16 21.78
CA MET A 1 -51.01 4.36 22.92
C MET A 1 -49.69 4.89 22.33
N LEU A 2 -49.46 6.21 22.25
CA LEU A 2 -48.71 7.04 23.24
C LEU A 2 -47.51 6.30 23.83
N SER A 3 -46.26 6.76 23.79
CA SER A 3 -45.69 8.13 23.76
C SER A 3 -44.29 8.07 23.13
N SER A 4 -43.89 8.98 22.23
CA SER A 4 -43.37 10.35 22.49
C SER A 4 -42.09 10.39 23.32
N PHE A 5 -40.97 10.82 22.73
CA PHE A 5 -40.20 11.95 23.26
C PHE A 5 -39.57 12.73 22.11
N LYS A 6 -39.79 14.04 22.17
CA LYS A 6 -39.47 15.09 21.21
C LYS A 6 -38.62 16.12 21.93
N SER A 7 -37.55 16.58 21.29
CA SER A 7 -36.99 17.93 21.51
C SER A 7 -36.11 18.26 20.29
N HIS A 8 -36.60 19.02 19.29
CA HIS A 8 -36.59 20.49 19.18
C HIS A 8 -35.15 21.05 19.05
N LEU A 9 -34.78 21.99 18.17
CA LEU A 9 -35.38 22.79 17.08
C LEU A 9 -34.16 23.59 16.50
N PHE A 10 -33.92 23.66 15.18
CA PHE A 10 -34.16 24.85 14.30
C PHE A 10 -33.34 26.11 14.70
N SER A 11 -32.74 26.93 13.84
CA SER A 11 -33.06 27.29 12.45
C SER A 11 -31.94 28.13 11.83
N GLN A 12 -31.78 27.96 10.52
CA GLN A 12 -31.60 28.98 9.46
C GLN A 12 -30.82 30.28 9.76
N GLY A 13 -29.76 30.48 8.97
CA GLY A 13 -29.89 31.33 7.78
C GLY A 13 -29.21 32.70 7.78
N ASN A 14 -28.46 32.91 6.69
CA ASN A 14 -28.44 34.10 5.83
C ASN A 14 -27.15 34.96 5.80
N THR A 15 -26.66 35.10 4.58
CA THR A 15 -25.61 35.99 4.03
C THR A 15 -25.97 37.46 4.18
N LYS A 16 -25.03 38.33 4.58
CA LYS A 16 -24.98 39.75 4.18
C LYS A 16 -23.53 40.25 4.10
N ASP A 17 -23.27 40.89 2.96
CA ASP A 17 -22.06 41.61 2.56
C ASP A 17 -22.06 43.05 3.14
N LEU A 18 -20.85 43.63 3.19
CA LEU A 18 -20.45 45.04 3.18
C LEU A 18 -21.23 46.12 4.00
N SER A 19 -20.52 46.82 4.91
CA SER A 19 -20.22 48.27 4.76
C SER A 19 -19.34 48.84 5.88
N ILE A 20 -18.54 49.83 5.46
CA ILE A 20 -17.44 50.57 6.08
C ILE A 20 -17.95 51.61 7.10
N GLU A 21 -17.25 51.81 8.23
CA GLU A 21 -16.92 53.15 8.70
C GLU A 21 -15.67 53.19 9.58
N SER A 22 -15.02 54.34 9.51
CA SER A 22 -13.63 54.62 9.77
C SER A 22 -13.38 55.01 11.24
N SER A 23 -12.22 54.60 11.76
CA SER A 23 -11.31 55.39 12.62
C SER A 23 -10.79 54.61 13.83
N ALA A 24 -9.72 53.84 13.60
CA ALA A 24 -8.79 53.49 14.67
C ALA A 24 -7.37 53.66 14.12
N VAL A 25 -6.72 54.77 14.48
CA VAL A 25 -5.29 54.94 14.27
C VAL A 25 -4.60 53.99 15.23
N VAL A 26 -4.13 52.85 14.71
CA VAL A 26 -3.25 51.95 15.45
C VAL A 26 -1.85 52.52 15.37
N ILE A 27 -1.41 53.20 16.44
CA ILE A 27 -0.01 53.56 16.62
C ILE A 27 0.75 52.27 16.90
N VAL A 28 1.39 51.71 15.86
CA VAL A 28 2.26 50.54 16.02
C VAL A 28 3.59 51.03 16.60
N PRO A 29 4.05 50.55 17.76
CA PRO A 29 5.39 50.87 18.25
C PRO A 29 6.41 50.29 17.27
N ARG A 30 7.28 51.17 16.76
CA ARG A 30 8.40 50.85 15.88
C ARG A 30 9.33 49.88 16.61
N THR A 31 9.35 48.61 16.21
CA THR A 31 10.33 47.63 16.70
C THR A 31 11.71 48.02 16.20
N THR A 32 12.60 48.35 17.13
CA THR A 32 14.02 48.56 16.87
C THR A 32 14.66 47.21 16.56
N VAL A 33 15.09 47.01 15.31
CA VAL A 33 15.92 45.87 14.92
C VAL A 33 17.32 46.13 15.47
N ALA A 34 17.77 45.33 16.44
CA ALA A 34 19.12 45.38 16.94
C ALA A 34 20.12 44.99 15.83
N PRO A 35 21.19 45.77 15.59
CA PRO A 35 22.23 45.38 14.64
C PRO A 35 23.11 44.31 15.29
N GLY A 36 23.27 43.14 14.65
CA GLY A 36 24.31 42.20 15.06
C GLY A 36 24.08 40.69 14.87
N VAL A 37 22.90 40.24 14.41
CA VAL A 37 22.72 38.80 14.15
C VAL A 37 23.21 38.45 12.74
N THR A 38 24.50 38.12 12.63
CA THR A 38 25.02 37.49 11.42
C THR A 38 24.63 36.00 11.43
N ASN A 39 23.73 35.59 10.54
CA ASN A 39 23.49 34.17 10.28
C ASN A 39 24.77 33.55 9.70
N LYS A 40 25.50 32.78 10.52
CA LYS A 40 26.61 31.95 10.02
C LYS A 40 26.01 30.71 9.35
N VAL A 41 25.96 30.72 8.02
CA VAL A 41 25.76 29.49 7.24
C VAL A 41 27.05 28.69 7.27
N SER A 42 27.09 27.61 8.05
CA SER A 42 28.16 26.62 7.96
C SER A 42 27.90 25.71 6.77
N VAL A 43 28.68 25.91 5.71
CA VAL A 43 28.69 25.02 4.54
C VAL A 43 29.55 23.80 4.89
N ILE A 44 28.92 22.65 5.14
CA ILE A 44 29.65 21.40 5.33
C ILE A 44 30.01 20.87 3.94
N PRO A 45 31.29 20.69 3.59
CA PRO A 45 31.67 20.14 2.29
C PRO A 45 31.20 18.68 2.20
N PHE A 46 30.41 18.36 1.18
CA PHE A 46 30.04 16.98 0.86
C PHE A 46 31.31 16.20 0.47
N ARG A 47 31.81 15.34 1.37
CA ARG A 47 32.77 14.30 1.01
C ARG A 47 32.03 13.27 0.15
N PRO A 48 32.44 13.01 -1.10
CA PRO A 48 31.89 11.92 -1.87
C PRO A 48 32.22 10.60 -1.18
N LEU A 49 31.21 9.86 -0.73
CA LEU A 49 31.40 8.47 -0.34
C LEU A 49 31.71 7.69 -1.63
N HIS A 50 32.96 7.26 -1.77
CA HIS A 50 33.33 6.30 -2.80
C HIS A 50 32.65 4.97 -2.46
N PHE A 51 31.48 4.72 -3.07
CA PHE A 51 30.85 3.41 -3.08
C PHE A 51 31.62 2.53 -4.07
N THR A 52 32.63 1.82 -3.58
CA THR A 52 33.20 0.69 -4.33
C THR A 52 32.12 -0.39 -4.41
N ALA A 53 31.66 -0.71 -5.62
CA ALA A 53 30.74 -1.82 -5.83
C ALA A 53 31.34 -3.12 -5.24
N PRO A 54 30.54 -3.95 -4.54
CA PRO A 54 31.03 -5.21 -4.01
C PRO A 54 31.48 -6.15 -5.16
N PRO A 55 32.53 -6.95 -4.97
CA PRO A 55 33.08 -7.82 -6.01
C PRO A 55 32.05 -8.87 -6.45
N LYS A 56 31.88 -9.04 -7.77
CA LYS A 56 30.84 -9.89 -8.39
C LYS A 56 31.09 -11.41 -8.32
N ASN A 57 32.05 -11.88 -7.51
CA ASN A 57 32.49 -13.28 -7.54
C ASN A 57 32.33 -13.97 -6.18
N GLY A 58 31.09 -14.05 -5.70
CA GLY A 58 30.70 -15.01 -4.66
C GLY A 58 30.14 -16.30 -5.30
N PRO A 59 30.08 -17.44 -4.57
CA PRO A 59 29.27 -18.59 -4.99
C PRO A 59 27.82 -18.12 -5.23
N PRO A 60 26.98 -18.82 -6.02
CA PRO A 60 25.62 -18.36 -6.31
C PRO A 60 24.87 -18.15 -4.99
N GLY A 61 24.83 -16.90 -4.53
CA GLY A 61 24.10 -16.52 -3.35
C GLY A 61 22.64 -16.60 -3.74
N VAL A 62 21.99 -17.70 -3.38
CA VAL A 62 20.55 -17.89 -3.59
C VAL A 62 19.87 -16.64 -3.02
N SER A 63 19.21 -15.88 -3.88
CA SER A 63 18.61 -14.62 -3.45
C SER A 63 17.50 -14.90 -2.44
N SER A 64 17.25 -13.97 -1.49
CA SER A 64 16.13 -14.08 -0.55
C SER A 64 14.80 -14.34 -1.27
N ASN A 65 14.62 -13.75 -2.46
CA ASN A 65 13.45 -13.96 -3.31
C ASN A 65 13.38 -15.40 -3.84
N GLU A 66 14.48 -15.99 -4.25
CA GLU A 66 14.51 -17.37 -4.75
C GLU A 66 14.12 -18.38 -3.66
N ILE A 67 14.62 -18.19 -2.43
CA ILE A 67 14.24 -19.00 -1.26
C ILE A 67 12.74 -18.85 -0.96
N ALA A 68 12.25 -17.61 -0.91
CA ALA A 68 10.84 -17.30 -0.65
C ALA A 68 9.92 -17.89 -1.74
N SER A 69 10.29 -17.73 -3.01
CA SER A 69 9.54 -18.25 -4.16
C SER A 69 9.51 -19.78 -4.17
N LYS A 70 10.60 -20.45 -3.76
CA LYS A 70 10.60 -21.90 -3.57
C LYS A 70 9.61 -22.33 -2.49
N SER A 71 9.58 -21.63 -1.35
CA SER A 71 8.61 -21.90 -0.27
C SER A 71 7.17 -21.70 -0.73
N LEU A 72 6.91 -20.62 -1.48
CA LEU A 72 5.61 -20.33 -2.09
C LEU A 72 5.17 -21.45 -3.04
N LEU A 73 6.04 -21.88 -3.96
CA LEU A 73 5.75 -22.98 -4.88
C LEU A 73 5.42 -24.28 -4.15
N GLU A 74 6.17 -24.63 -3.10
CA GLU A 74 5.87 -25.81 -2.30
C GLU A 74 4.51 -25.72 -1.59
N CYS A 75 4.11 -24.53 -1.13
CA CYS A 75 2.76 -24.32 -0.62
C CYS A 75 1.68 -24.51 -1.68
N CYS A 76 1.88 -23.96 -2.89
CA CYS A 76 0.95 -24.13 -4.01
C CYS A 76 0.76 -25.61 -4.39
N LYS A 77 1.85 -26.38 -4.42
CA LYS A 77 1.81 -27.83 -4.66
C LYS A 77 1.01 -28.56 -3.58
N ARG A 78 1.26 -28.26 -2.29
CA ARG A 78 0.51 -28.87 -1.18
C ARG A 78 -0.98 -28.55 -1.21
N LYS A 79 -1.36 -27.36 -1.69
CA LYS A 79 -2.77 -26.97 -1.91
C LYS A 79 -3.37 -27.50 -3.22
N ASN A 80 -2.64 -28.34 -3.96
CA ASN A 80 -3.08 -28.93 -5.23
C ASN A 80 -3.53 -27.90 -6.27
N LEU A 81 -2.83 -26.76 -6.35
CA LEU A 81 -3.09 -25.79 -7.41
C LEU A 81 -2.79 -26.41 -8.79
N PRO A 82 -3.57 -26.09 -9.85
CA PRO A 82 -3.29 -26.55 -11.20
C PRO A 82 -1.87 -26.19 -11.66
N ALA A 83 -1.29 -26.99 -12.57
CA ALA A 83 0.07 -26.75 -13.07
C ALA A 83 0.26 -25.33 -13.64
N GLY A 84 -0.76 -24.78 -14.29
CA GLY A 84 -0.75 -23.39 -14.78
C GLY A 84 -0.66 -22.35 -13.66
N CYS A 85 -1.33 -22.57 -12.53
CA CYS A 85 -1.17 -21.73 -11.34
C CYS A 85 0.18 -21.92 -10.64
N GLN A 86 0.72 -23.14 -10.63
CA GLN A 86 2.04 -23.41 -10.02
C GLN A 86 3.17 -22.63 -10.72
N GLN A 87 3.06 -22.39 -12.02
CA GLN A 87 4.01 -21.54 -12.77
C GLN A 87 4.00 -20.07 -12.29
N LEU A 88 2.90 -19.64 -11.66
CA LEU A 88 2.78 -18.31 -11.08
C LEU A 88 3.26 -18.23 -9.62
N CYS A 89 3.62 -19.35 -8.98
CA CYS A 89 3.97 -19.39 -7.55
C CYS A 89 5.39 -18.91 -7.25
N ARG A 90 5.65 -17.64 -7.57
CA ARG A 90 6.88 -16.88 -7.28
C ARG A 90 6.56 -15.41 -7.04
N TYR A 91 7.42 -14.69 -6.32
CA TYR A 91 7.15 -13.29 -5.95
C TYR A 91 7.51 -12.26 -7.03
N ASP A 92 8.29 -12.66 -8.02
CA ASP A 92 8.69 -11.83 -9.18
C ASP A 92 7.76 -12.01 -10.39
N ILE A 93 6.57 -12.61 -10.22
CA ILE A 93 5.57 -12.66 -11.28
C ILE A 93 5.10 -11.25 -11.66
N THR A 94 4.94 -11.04 -12.96
CA THR A 94 4.40 -9.80 -13.49
C THR A 94 2.89 -9.86 -13.65
N GLN A 95 2.25 -8.68 -13.64
CA GLN A 95 0.83 -8.59 -13.93
C GLN A 95 0.47 -9.19 -15.30
N ALA A 96 1.34 -9.02 -16.29
CA ALA A 96 1.15 -9.56 -17.64
C ALA A 96 1.13 -11.09 -17.65
N GLU A 97 2.00 -11.74 -16.89
CA GLU A 97 2.04 -13.21 -16.77
C GLU A 97 0.79 -13.76 -16.10
N ILE A 98 0.33 -13.12 -15.02
CA ILE A 98 -0.90 -13.49 -14.32
C ILE A 98 -2.09 -13.34 -15.28
N ARG A 99 -2.21 -12.20 -15.95
CA ARG A 99 -3.28 -11.95 -16.91
C ARG A 99 -3.28 -12.98 -18.03
N ALA A 100 -2.12 -13.27 -18.62
CA ALA A 100 -1.99 -14.26 -19.68
C ALA A 100 -2.37 -15.68 -19.21
N ALA A 101 -2.02 -16.05 -17.98
CA ALA A 101 -2.42 -17.33 -17.41
C ALA A 101 -3.94 -17.41 -17.12
N MET A 102 -4.55 -16.32 -16.65
CA MET A 102 -6.00 -16.25 -16.45
C MET A 102 -6.76 -16.30 -17.78
N ASP A 103 -6.33 -15.51 -18.77
CA ASP A 103 -6.96 -15.43 -20.10
C ASP A 103 -6.89 -16.78 -20.84
N ARG A 104 -5.80 -17.55 -20.64
CA ARG A 104 -5.67 -18.93 -21.17
C ARG A 104 -6.38 -20.00 -20.33
N GLY A 105 -7.04 -19.63 -19.23
CA GLY A 105 -7.67 -20.57 -18.30
C GLY A 105 -6.68 -21.47 -17.54
N GLN A 106 -5.38 -21.15 -17.57
CA GLN A 106 -4.32 -21.91 -16.90
C GLN A 106 -4.35 -21.72 -15.38
N CYS A 107 -4.81 -20.56 -14.93
CA CYS A 107 -5.06 -20.29 -13.53
C CYS A 107 -6.35 -19.49 -13.32
N GLY A 108 -7.43 -20.19 -13.00
CA GLY A 108 -8.74 -19.56 -12.79
C GLY A 108 -8.85 -18.79 -11.46
N ILE A 109 -9.86 -17.92 -11.37
CA ILE A 109 -10.12 -17.02 -10.22
C ILE A 109 -10.24 -17.76 -8.87
N PHE A 110 -10.73 -19.00 -8.87
CA PHE A 110 -10.86 -19.82 -7.67
C PHE A 110 -9.50 -20.18 -7.03
N ASN A 111 -8.40 -20.09 -7.77
CA ASN A 111 -7.05 -20.36 -7.26
C ASN A 111 -6.35 -19.12 -6.70
N VAL A 112 -6.94 -17.92 -6.86
CA VAL A 112 -6.37 -16.67 -6.33
C VAL A 112 -6.32 -16.69 -4.81
N ALA A 113 -7.39 -17.17 -4.16
CA ALA A 113 -7.44 -17.28 -2.71
C ALA A 113 -6.34 -18.17 -2.12
N PRO A 114 -6.21 -19.46 -2.50
CA PRO A 114 -5.17 -20.31 -1.96
C PRO A 114 -3.75 -19.87 -2.37
N PHE A 115 -3.59 -19.21 -3.52
CA PHE A 115 -2.32 -18.58 -3.91
C PHE A 115 -1.91 -17.47 -2.93
N LEU A 116 -2.80 -16.52 -2.63
CA LEU A 116 -2.52 -15.41 -1.71
C LEU A 116 -2.31 -15.89 -0.27
N GLU A 117 -3.06 -16.91 0.17
CA GLU A 117 -2.83 -17.56 1.46
C GLU A 117 -1.38 -18.10 1.55
N CYS A 118 -0.91 -18.79 0.52
CA CYS A 118 0.47 -19.26 0.45
C CYS A 118 1.48 -18.10 0.42
N ALA A 119 1.23 -17.07 -0.39
CA ALA A 119 2.12 -15.92 -0.50
C ALA A 119 2.27 -15.16 0.82
N SER A 120 1.19 -15.02 1.58
CA SER A 120 1.20 -14.31 2.87
C SER A 120 1.84 -15.10 4.02
N GLN A 121 1.98 -16.42 3.88
CA GLN A 121 2.38 -17.34 4.96
C GLN A 121 1.62 -17.13 6.28
N GLY A 122 0.33 -16.78 6.20
CA GLY A 122 -0.48 -16.56 7.40
C GLY A 122 -0.46 -15.14 7.94
N LYS A 123 0.31 -14.22 7.35
CA LYS A 123 0.53 -12.89 7.91
C LYS A 123 -0.49 -11.87 7.43
N ASP A 124 -0.87 -10.99 8.35
CA ASP A 124 -1.58 -9.77 8.03
C ASP A 124 -0.58 -8.73 7.50
N ASN A 125 -0.77 -8.32 6.25
CA ASN A 125 0.07 -7.32 5.59
C ASN A 125 -0.70 -6.02 5.29
N SER A 126 -1.82 -5.78 5.98
CA SER A 126 -2.70 -4.63 5.75
C SER A 126 -1.98 -3.30 5.92
N GLU A 127 -1.04 -3.19 6.86
CA GLU A 127 -0.25 -1.97 7.05
C GLU A 127 0.62 -1.64 5.82
N CYS A 128 1.34 -2.65 5.30
CA CYS A 128 2.13 -2.48 4.07
C CYS A 128 1.24 -2.12 2.87
N CYS A 129 0.10 -2.79 2.74
CA CYS A 129 -0.86 -2.46 1.68
C CYS A 129 -1.40 -1.04 1.78
N ARG A 130 -1.70 -0.56 3.00
CA ARG A 130 -2.13 0.82 3.24
C ARG A 130 -1.04 1.81 2.83
N HIS A 131 0.21 1.50 3.15
CA HIS A 131 1.36 2.33 2.74
C HIS A 131 1.56 2.33 1.22
N ARG A 132 1.31 1.21 0.54
CA ARG A 132 1.36 1.12 -0.93
C ARG A 132 0.11 1.64 -1.64
N GLY A 133 -0.91 2.06 -0.89
CA GLY A 133 -2.14 2.65 -1.42
C GLY A 133 -2.97 1.69 -2.27
N ILE A 134 -3.03 0.40 -1.93
CA ILE A 134 -3.77 -0.62 -2.70
C ILE A 134 -5.23 -0.18 -2.89
N VAL A 135 -5.91 0.19 -1.80
CA VAL A 135 -7.31 0.60 -1.81
C VAL A 135 -7.53 1.84 -2.69
N GLN A 136 -6.62 2.80 -2.65
CA GLN A 136 -6.70 4.02 -3.45
C GLN A 136 -6.53 3.74 -4.94
N LYS A 137 -5.75 2.71 -5.31
CA LYS A 137 -5.50 2.30 -6.70
C LYS A 137 -6.61 1.43 -7.28
N THR A 138 -7.19 0.53 -6.49
CA THR A 138 -8.05 -0.56 -7.00
C THR A 138 -9.42 -0.68 -6.32
N GLY A 139 -9.66 0.06 -5.23
CA GLY A 139 -10.89 0.04 -4.46
C GLY A 139 -10.80 -0.79 -3.16
N LEU A 140 -11.76 -0.54 -2.26
CA LEU A 140 -11.84 -1.14 -0.92
C LEU A 140 -11.96 -2.66 -0.94
N GLN A 141 -12.61 -3.23 -1.95
CA GLN A 141 -12.80 -4.67 -2.10
C GLN A 141 -11.48 -5.44 -2.26
N CYS A 142 -10.38 -4.77 -2.59
CA CYS A 142 -9.07 -5.40 -2.74
C CYS A 142 -8.28 -5.50 -1.43
N GLU A 143 -8.70 -4.82 -0.36
CA GLU A 143 -7.99 -4.83 0.92
C GLU A 143 -7.94 -6.23 1.55
N GLN A 144 -8.97 -7.06 1.32
CA GLN A 144 -9.03 -8.43 1.82
C GLN A 144 -7.83 -9.29 1.37
N PHE A 145 -7.25 -8.98 0.20
CA PHE A 145 -6.08 -9.69 -0.32
C PHE A 145 -4.80 -9.43 0.47
N CYS A 146 -4.76 -8.38 1.30
CA CYS A 146 -3.63 -8.08 2.17
C CYS A 146 -3.54 -8.98 3.40
N ARG A 147 -4.67 -9.64 3.74
CA ARG A 147 -4.83 -10.51 4.92
C ARG A 147 -5.67 -11.74 4.58
N PRO A 148 -5.23 -12.57 3.62
CA PRO A 148 -6.06 -13.64 3.05
C PRO A 148 -6.43 -14.73 4.07
N THR A 149 -5.71 -14.83 5.19
CA THR A 149 -6.00 -15.82 6.25
C THR A 149 -7.16 -15.47 7.18
N GLN A 150 -7.68 -14.24 7.12
CA GLN A 150 -8.94 -13.89 7.79
C GLN A 150 -10.17 -14.35 6.99
N GLY A 151 -9.96 -15.08 5.89
CA GLY A 151 -10.99 -15.50 4.97
C GLY A 151 -11.21 -14.44 3.90
N LEU A 152 -11.23 -14.88 2.65
CA LEU A 152 -11.62 -14.05 1.53
C LEU A 152 -13.11 -14.18 1.30
N SER A 153 -13.76 -13.04 1.01
CA SER A 153 -15.13 -13.05 0.52
C SER A 153 -15.20 -13.77 -0.82
N ALA A 154 -16.41 -14.18 -1.23
CA ALA A 154 -16.60 -14.81 -2.54
C ALA A 154 -16.01 -13.93 -3.66
N LEU A 155 -15.06 -14.50 -4.41
CA LEU A 155 -14.36 -13.77 -5.46
C LEU A 155 -15.23 -13.69 -6.71
N GLY A 156 -15.74 -12.50 -7.01
CA GLY A 156 -16.45 -12.18 -8.25
C GLY A 156 -15.69 -11.22 -9.18
N VAL A 157 -16.37 -10.81 -10.26
CA VAL A 157 -15.89 -9.87 -11.29
C VAL A 157 -15.36 -8.56 -10.69
N GLN A 158 -15.92 -8.11 -9.55
CA GLN A 158 -15.46 -6.89 -8.89
C GLN A 158 -14.00 -6.94 -8.39
N HIS A 159 -13.41 -8.13 -8.29
CA HIS A 159 -12.03 -8.31 -7.83
C HIS A 159 -11.01 -8.37 -8.97
N ILE A 160 -11.44 -8.42 -10.23
CA ILE A 160 -10.53 -8.44 -11.38
C ILE A 160 -9.61 -7.21 -11.36
N VAL A 161 -10.15 -6.04 -10.99
CA VAL A 161 -9.38 -4.79 -10.88
C VAL A 161 -8.25 -4.86 -9.86
N CYS A 162 -8.36 -5.72 -8.84
CA CYS A 162 -7.31 -5.89 -7.83
C CYS A 162 -6.01 -6.44 -8.44
N GLY A 163 -6.09 -7.14 -9.57
CA GLY A 163 -4.92 -7.58 -10.33
C GLY A 163 -3.98 -6.43 -10.72
N ASN A 164 -4.47 -5.19 -10.82
CA ASN A 164 -3.66 -4.01 -11.10
C ASN A 164 -2.66 -3.65 -9.98
N ALA A 165 -2.89 -4.15 -8.76
CA ALA A 165 -2.01 -3.93 -7.63
C ALA A 165 -1.33 -5.22 -7.14
N VAL A 166 -1.36 -6.29 -7.94
CA VAL A 166 -0.82 -7.61 -7.55
C VAL A 166 0.68 -7.58 -7.23
N GLY A 167 1.46 -6.79 -7.96
CA GLY A 167 2.89 -6.62 -7.66
C GLY A 167 3.12 -5.94 -6.31
N ASP A 168 2.32 -4.92 -5.98
CA ASP A 168 2.38 -4.26 -4.67
C ASP A 168 1.94 -5.20 -3.54
N MET A 169 0.89 -6.01 -3.75
CA MET A 169 0.44 -7.02 -2.79
C MET A 169 1.50 -8.09 -2.56
N LEU A 170 2.10 -8.63 -3.62
CA LEU A 170 3.17 -9.64 -3.53
C LEU A 170 4.41 -9.10 -2.86
N HIS A 171 4.76 -7.83 -3.09
CA HIS A 171 5.85 -7.19 -2.37
C HIS A 171 5.57 -7.16 -0.85
N CYS A 172 4.35 -6.82 -0.45
CA CYS A 172 3.96 -6.82 0.95
C CYS A 172 3.98 -8.22 1.55
N HIS A 173 3.45 -9.22 0.85
CA HIS A 173 3.49 -10.60 1.28
C HIS A 173 4.92 -11.13 1.41
N HIS A 174 5.80 -10.82 0.45
CA HIS A 174 7.22 -11.20 0.50
C HIS A 174 7.95 -10.56 1.69
N SER A 175 7.69 -9.28 1.97
CA SER A 175 8.27 -8.58 3.13
C SER A 175 7.87 -9.22 4.46
N GLY A 176 6.70 -9.86 4.47
CA GLY A 176 6.23 -10.63 5.60
C GLY A 176 6.91 -11.98 5.75
N VAL A 177 7.44 -12.64 4.71
CA VAL A 177 7.84 -14.04 4.86
C VAL A 177 9.11 -14.26 5.69
N ARG A 178 9.22 -15.41 6.35
CA ARG A 178 10.47 -15.87 6.97
C ARG A 178 11.16 -16.82 6.00
N ILE A 179 12.42 -16.55 5.68
CA ILE A 179 13.30 -17.40 4.86
C ILE A 179 14.28 -18.17 5.74
#